data_AF-A0A8S2WY48-F1
#
_entry.id   AF-A0A8S2WY48-F1
#
_cell.length_a   1.000
_cell.length_b   1.000
_cell.length_c   1.000
_cell.angle_alpha   90.00
_cell.angle_beta   90.00
_cell.angle_gamma   90.00
#
_symmetry.space_group_name_H-M   'P 1'
#
loop_
_entity.id
_entity.type
_entity.pdbx_description
1 polymer ?
#
loop_
_entity_poly.entity_id
_entity_poly.type
_entity_poly.pdbx_seq_one_letter_code
_entity_poly.pdbx_strand_id
1 'polypeptide(L)'
;MIMTNAERMKKYREKIKKDKAKYEAMKAKARFLNNSIKTKLSGTRLADFRTKSKIRQQKSRENKRKRLINKPPLSSFKSRQSFSKSLKKIQLADKLKNDVHNFYLRNDISYQSPGKRDTVIIKEDDGSKATYQKRILFNNLRETYELFKEENGNVYLGRSSFAELRPPFVVPKAALTHRNCLCVYHENICLLLKSLHKYVGGQYCSSLKAFTDSLVCSTNNEECMFSSCSLCEDFFIEKIQENVSNGKTKITWSQWMNENGRAEKKVF
;
A
#
# COMPACT_ATOMS: atom_id res chain seq x y z
N MET A 1 11.08 0.91 -9.97
CA MET A 1 10.09 -0.20 -10.00
C MET A 1 10.75 -1.47 -9.50
N ILE A 2 10.11 -2.19 -8.57
CA ILE A 2 10.58 -3.49 -8.10
C ILE A 2 10.32 -4.50 -9.21
N MET A 3 11.36 -4.93 -9.92
CA MET A 3 11.23 -5.94 -10.96
C MET A 3 10.79 -7.28 -10.36
N THR A 4 9.85 -7.96 -11.01
CA THR A 4 9.47 -9.33 -10.66
C THR A 4 10.63 -10.30 -10.92
N ASN A 5 10.61 -11.47 -10.27
CA ASN A 5 11.68 -12.46 -10.42
C ASN A 5 11.81 -12.96 -11.88
N ALA A 6 10.69 -13.14 -12.58
CA ALA A 6 10.68 -13.54 -13.99
C ALA A 6 11.37 -12.48 -14.89
N GLU A 7 11.11 -11.20 -14.64
CA GLU A 7 11.73 -10.10 -15.38
C GLU A 7 13.23 -9.96 -15.08
N ARG A 8 13.64 -10.17 -13.82
CA ARG A 8 15.06 -10.19 -13.44
C ARG A 8 15.80 -11.32 -14.16
N MET A 9 15.21 -12.52 -14.19
CA MET A 9 15.78 -13.67 -14.89
C MET A 9 15.83 -13.46 -16.41
N LYS A 10 14.82 -12.79 -16.99
CA LYS A 10 14.81 -12.43 -18.41
C LYS A 10 15.94 -11.45 -18.75
N LYS A 11 16.08 -10.35 -17.98
CA LYS A 11 17.17 -9.38 -18.16
C LYS A 11 18.54 -10.01 -17.96
N TYR A 12 18.69 -10.91 -16.99
CA TYR A 12 19.94 -11.64 -16.77
C TYR A 12 20.33 -12.50 -17.99
N ARG A 13 19.37 -13.25 -18.55
CA ARG A 13 19.57 -14.06 -19.76
C ARG A 13 19.93 -13.20 -20.97
N GLU A 14 19.26 -12.06 -21.14
CA GLU A 14 19.55 -11.10 -22.22
C GLU A 14 20.93 -10.47 -22.06
N LYS A 15 21.34 -10.12 -20.84
CA LYS A 15 22.67 -9.58 -20.55
C LYS A 15 23.78 -10.58 -20.84
N ILE A 16 23.57 -11.86 -20.53
CA ILE A 16 24.54 -12.92 -20.85
C ILE A 16 24.62 -13.16 -22.36
N LYS A 17 23.50 -13.11 -23.09
CA LYS A 17 23.52 -13.28 -24.55
C LYS A 17 24.29 -12.20 -25.31
N LYS A 18 24.44 -11.01 -24.72
CA LYS A 18 25.26 -9.91 -25.29
C LYS A 18 26.75 -10.19 -25.24
N ASP A 19 27.21 -11.01 -24.28
CA ASP A 19 28.59 -11.43 -24.16
C ASP A 19 28.75 -12.86 -24.71
N LYS A 20 29.12 -12.94 -25.98
CA LYS A 20 29.19 -14.20 -26.74
C LYS A 20 30.12 -15.23 -26.08
N ALA A 21 31.26 -14.79 -25.54
CA ALA A 21 32.22 -15.67 -24.88
C ALA A 21 31.65 -16.25 -23.59
N LYS A 22 31.01 -15.40 -22.77
CA LYS A 22 30.39 -15.82 -21.50
C LYS A 22 29.17 -16.71 -21.72
N TYR A 23 28.39 -16.45 -22.76
CA TYR A 23 27.25 -17.28 -23.17
C TYR A 23 27.69 -18.69 -23.61
N GLU A 24 28.71 -18.79 -24.46
CA GLU A 24 29.24 -20.08 -24.90
C GLU A 24 29.92 -20.85 -23.76
N ALA A 25 30.65 -20.19 -22.86
CA ALA A 25 31.21 -20.81 -21.66
C ALA A 25 30.12 -21.37 -20.72
N MET A 26 29.03 -20.61 -20.51
CA MET A 26 27.88 -21.08 -19.72
C MET A 26 27.21 -22.30 -20.39
N LYS A 27 27.04 -22.27 -21.71
CA LYS A 27 26.46 -23.36 -22.50
C LYS A 27 27.35 -24.60 -22.46
N ALA A 28 28.67 -24.44 -22.54
CA ALA A 28 29.65 -25.51 -22.36
C ALA A 28 29.58 -26.11 -20.95
N LYS A 29 29.49 -25.27 -19.91
CA LYS A 29 29.33 -25.71 -18.51
C LYS A 29 28.01 -26.46 -18.28
N ALA A 30 26.90 -26.00 -18.87
CA ALA A 30 25.61 -26.67 -18.81
C ALA A 30 25.59 -28.00 -19.58
N ARG A 31 26.28 -28.07 -20.73
CA ARG A 31 26.49 -29.32 -21.47
C ARG A 31 27.34 -30.30 -20.66
N PHE A 32 28.42 -29.83 -20.03
CA PHE A 32 29.27 -30.64 -19.16
C PHE A 32 28.49 -31.18 -17.94
N LEU A 33 27.66 -30.35 -17.29
CA LEU A 33 26.83 -30.77 -16.17
C LEU A 33 25.76 -31.80 -16.59
N ASN A 34 25.10 -31.58 -17.73
CA ASN A 34 24.15 -32.54 -18.29
C ASN A 34 24.84 -33.85 -18.71
N ASN A 35 26.05 -33.77 -19.28
CA ASN A 35 26.84 -34.96 -19.58
C ASN A 35 27.30 -35.65 -18.30
N SER A 36 27.70 -34.94 -17.24
CA SER A 36 28.12 -35.55 -15.97
C SER A 36 26.96 -36.25 -15.26
N ILE A 37 25.74 -35.72 -15.35
CA ILE A 37 24.51 -36.39 -14.90
C ILE A 37 24.23 -37.64 -15.75
N LYS A 38 24.54 -37.60 -17.05
CA LYS A 38 24.39 -38.74 -17.99
C LYS A 38 25.47 -39.82 -17.82
N THR A 39 26.71 -39.44 -17.50
CA THR A 39 27.86 -40.35 -17.36
C THR A 39 27.98 -40.95 -15.96
N LYS A 40 27.44 -40.31 -14.92
CA LYS A 40 27.30 -40.90 -13.58
C LYS A 40 26.28 -42.05 -13.50
N LEU A 41 25.52 -42.27 -14.57
CA LEU A 41 24.63 -43.42 -14.73
C LEU A 41 25.25 -44.36 -15.76
N SER A 42 25.86 -45.45 -15.33
CA SER A 42 26.37 -46.53 -16.18
C SER A 42 25.54 -47.81 -15.99
N GLY A 43 25.57 -48.71 -16.99
CA GLY A 43 24.89 -50.01 -16.94
C GLY A 43 23.37 -49.93 -16.84
N THR A 44 22.79 -50.79 -15.99
CA THR A 44 21.33 -50.97 -15.80
C THR A 44 20.61 -49.68 -15.37
N ARG A 45 21.26 -48.85 -14.55
CA ARG A 45 20.68 -47.56 -14.09
C ARG A 45 20.47 -46.55 -15.22
N LEU A 46 21.28 -46.57 -16.28
CA LEU A 46 21.09 -45.72 -17.45
C LEU A 46 19.93 -46.20 -18.33
N ALA A 47 19.80 -47.51 -18.48
CA ALA A 47 18.66 -48.13 -19.16
C ALA A 47 17.35 -47.79 -18.45
N ASP A 48 17.30 -47.91 -17.11
CA ASP A 48 16.13 -47.58 -16.28
C ASP A 48 15.75 -46.10 -16.34
N PHE A 49 16.74 -45.20 -16.38
CA PHE A 49 16.47 -43.78 -16.54
C PHE A 49 15.89 -43.47 -17.94
N ARG A 50 16.42 -44.11 -18.99
CA ARG A 50 15.92 -43.96 -20.37
C ARG A 50 14.50 -44.51 -20.52
N THR A 51 14.20 -45.68 -19.94
CA THR A 51 12.84 -46.25 -19.95
C THR A 51 11.88 -45.39 -19.14
N LYS A 52 12.22 -44.95 -17.92
CA LYS A 52 11.38 -44.02 -17.14
C LYS A 52 11.12 -42.70 -17.88
N SER A 53 12.11 -42.15 -18.56
CA SER A 53 11.95 -40.94 -19.37
C SER A 53 11.02 -41.15 -20.58
N LYS A 54 11.19 -42.27 -21.30
CA LYS A 54 10.28 -42.68 -22.39
C LYS A 54 8.85 -42.86 -21.89
N ILE A 55 8.65 -43.52 -20.75
CA ILE A 55 7.33 -43.73 -20.13
C ILE A 55 6.67 -42.40 -19.77
N ARG A 56 7.42 -41.45 -19.18
CA ARG A 56 6.87 -40.10 -18.89
C ARG A 56 6.47 -39.35 -20.16
N GLN A 57 7.28 -39.44 -21.21
CA GLN A 57 7.00 -38.79 -22.47
C GLN A 57 5.79 -39.43 -23.18
N GLN A 58 5.63 -40.74 -23.09
CA GLN A 58 4.47 -41.49 -23.59
C GLN A 58 3.20 -41.12 -22.83
N LYS A 59 3.21 -41.09 -21.49
CA LYS A 59 2.07 -40.63 -20.67
C LYS A 59 1.66 -39.19 -21.00
N SER A 60 2.62 -38.30 -21.25
CA SER A 60 2.33 -36.92 -21.68
C SER A 60 1.63 -36.87 -23.05
N ARG A 61 2.11 -37.68 -24.01
CA ARG A 61 1.49 -37.82 -25.34
C ARG A 61 0.09 -38.45 -25.27
N GLU A 62 -0.11 -39.47 -24.45
CA GLU A 62 -1.42 -40.08 -24.21
C GLU A 62 -2.38 -39.10 -23.56
N ASN A 63 -1.97 -38.35 -22.54
CA ASN A 63 -2.81 -37.33 -21.92
C ASN A 63 -3.20 -36.23 -22.93
N LYS A 64 -2.27 -35.85 -23.83
CA LYS A 64 -2.57 -34.93 -24.93
C LYS A 64 -3.57 -35.55 -25.91
N ARG A 65 -3.42 -36.83 -26.28
CA ARG A 65 -4.39 -37.55 -27.13
C ARG A 65 -5.77 -37.66 -26.46
N LYS A 66 -5.85 -38.04 -25.18
CA LYS A 66 -7.10 -38.06 -24.41
C LYS A 66 -7.80 -36.70 -24.38
N ARG A 67 -7.05 -35.61 -24.23
CA ARG A 67 -7.59 -34.23 -24.33
C ARG A 67 -8.11 -33.87 -25.71
N LEU A 68 -7.53 -34.44 -26.77
CA LEU A 68 -7.95 -34.20 -28.16
C LEU A 68 -9.15 -35.08 -28.55
N ILE A 69 -9.23 -36.31 -28.03
CA ILE A 69 -10.33 -37.25 -28.25
C ILE A 69 -11.57 -36.84 -27.44
N ASN A 70 -11.37 -36.39 -26.19
CA ASN A 70 -12.43 -35.82 -25.35
C ASN A 70 -12.67 -34.33 -25.64
N LYS A 71 -12.10 -33.80 -26.73
CA LYS A 71 -12.43 -32.45 -27.18
C LYS A 71 -13.81 -32.55 -27.84
N PRO A 72 -14.85 -31.87 -27.32
CA PRO A 72 -16.15 -31.86 -27.99
C PRO A 72 -15.97 -31.32 -29.42
N PRO A 73 -16.78 -31.77 -30.38
CA PRO A 73 -16.61 -31.45 -31.78
C PRO A 73 -16.56 -29.94 -31.98
N LEU A 74 -15.75 -29.53 -32.96
CA LEU A 74 -15.47 -28.16 -33.34
C LEU A 74 -16.68 -27.50 -34.03
N SER A 75 -17.86 -27.56 -33.42
CA SER A 75 -19.09 -26.86 -33.84
C SER A 75 -19.49 -25.74 -32.88
N SER A 76 -18.78 -25.54 -31.76
CA SER A 76 -18.91 -24.31 -30.98
C SER A 76 -18.03 -23.21 -31.56
N PHE A 77 -18.35 -22.75 -32.77
CA PHE A 77 -18.20 -21.32 -33.02
C PHE A 77 -19.01 -20.65 -31.91
N LYS A 78 -18.30 -20.02 -30.98
CA LYS A 78 -18.85 -19.18 -29.92
C LYS A 78 -20.01 -18.39 -30.50
N SER A 79 -21.25 -18.73 -30.13
CA SER A 79 -22.42 -18.04 -30.64
C SER A 79 -22.25 -16.53 -30.40
N ARG A 80 -22.87 -15.71 -31.26
CA ARG A 80 -22.87 -14.24 -31.15
C ARG A 80 -23.25 -13.72 -29.75
N GLN A 81 -23.97 -14.53 -28.97
CA GLN A 81 -24.37 -14.27 -27.58
C GLN A 81 -23.21 -14.36 -26.55
N SER A 82 -22.16 -15.13 -26.83
CA SER A 82 -20.99 -15.25 -25.92
C SER A 82 -20.03 -14.06 -26.04
N PHE A 83 -19.93 -13.44 -27.22
CA PHE A 83 -19.19 -12.20 -27.42
C PHE A 83 -19.86 -11.05 -26.66
N SER A 84 -21.20 -10.93 -26.75
CA SER A 84 -21.94 -9.93 -25.98
C SER A 84 -21.85 -10.15 -24.46
N LYS A 85 -21.84 -11.40 -23.98
CA LYS A 85 -21.61 -11.70 -22.54
C LYS A 85 -20.18 -11.37 -22.11
N SER A 86 -19.20 -11.64 -22.97
CA SER A 86 -17.79 -11.27 -22.72
C SER A 86 -17.60 -9.76 -22.70
N LEU A 87 -18.21 -9.02 -23.63
CA LEU A 87 -18.22 -7.56 -23.66
C LEU A 87 -18.92 -6.99 -22.42
N LYS A 88 -20.08 -7.52 -22.03
CA LYS A 88 -20.76 -7.14 -20.78
C LYS A 88 -19.87 -7.39 -19.56
N LYS A 89 -19.11 -8.49 -19.52
CA LYS A 89 -18.18 -8.80 -18.43
C LYS A 89 -16.97 -7.85 -18.41
N ILE A 90 -16.45 -7.47 -19.58
CA ILE A 90 -15.36 -6.48 -19.71
C ILE A 90 -15.85 -5.10 -19.27
N GLN A 91 -17.02 -4.66 -19.75
CA GLN A 91 -17.64 -3.39 -19.36
C GLN A 91 -17.96 -3.34 -17.86
N LEU A 92 -18.44 -4.44 -17.28
CA LEU A 92 -18.67 -4.54 -15.83
C LEU A 92 -17.36 -4.44 -15.04
N ALA A 93 -16.27 -5.01 -15.56
CA ALA A 93 -14.95 -4.91 -14.96
C ALA A 93 -14.39 -3.48 -15.07
N ASP A 94 -14.59 -2.79 -16.20
CA ASP A 94 -14.11 -1.42 -16.37
C ASP A 94 -14.94 -0.42 -15.56
N LYS A 95 -16.26 -0.64 -15.43
CA LYS A 95 -17.09 0.11 -14.48
C LYS A 95 -16.56 -0.06 -13.05
N LEU A 96 -16.31 -1.29 -12.62
CA LEU A 96 -15.75 -1.55 -11.30
C LEU A 96 -14.39 -0.87 -11.08
N LYS A 97 -13.51 -0.88 -12.08
CA LYS A 97 -12.23 -0.15 -12.01
C LYS A 97 -12.45 1.35 -11.83
N ASN A 98 -13.38 1.93 -12.60
CA ASN A 98 -13.71 3.34 -12.49
C ASN A 98 -14.34 3.67 -11.14
N ASP A 99 -15.21 2.82 -10.61
CA ASP A 99 -15.82 2.99 -9.29
C ASP A 99 -14.75 2.98 -8.19
N VAL A 100 -13.80 2.03 -8.24
CA VAL A 100 -12.65 1.98 -7.31
C VAL A 100 -11.74 3.22 -7.48
N HIS A 101 -11.47 3.61 -8.72
CA HIS A 101 -10.65 4.79 -9.02
C HIS A 101 -11.29 6.07 -8.47
N ASN A 102 -12.59 6.25 -8.69
CA ASN A 102 -13.37 7.39 -8.19
C ASN A 102 -13.47 7.38 -6.66
N PHE A 103 -13.65 6.21 -6.05
CA PHE A 103 -13.66 6.06 -4.60
C PHE A 103 -12.35 6.57 -3.98
N TYR A 104 -11.20 6.20 -4.55
CA TYR A 104 -9.90 6.71 -4.10
C TYR A 104 -9.73 8.23 -4.25
N LEU A 105 -10.43 8.85 -5.20
CA LEU A 105 -10.36 10.30 -5.47
C LEU A 105 -11.28 11.14 -4.58
N ARG A 106 -12.19 10.53 -3.82
CA ARG A 106 -13.07 11.27 -2.91
C ARG A 106 -12.28 11.96 -1.80
N ASN A 107 -12.77 13.13 -1.38
CA ASN A 107 -12.11 13.98 -0.39
C ASN A 107 -12.20 13.48 1.06
N ASP A 108 -13.06 12.50 1.32
CA ASP A 108 -13.19 11.78 2.59
C ASP A 108 -12.29 10.54 2.66
N ILE A 109 -11.87 9.99 1.51
CA ILE A 109 -10.97 8.83 1.41
C ILE A 109 -9.50 9.26 1.29
N SER A 110 -9.24 10.30 0.50
CA SER A 110 -7.91 10.88 0.35
C SER A 110 -7.95 12.39 0.24
N TYR A 111 -6.90 13.08 0.67
CA TYR A 111 -6.76 14.52 0.49
C TYR A 111 -5.60 14.84 -0.47
N GLN A 112 -5.74 15.93 -1.23
CA GLN A 112 -4.70 16.39 -2.14
C GLN A 112 -3.56 17.05 -1.35
N SER A 113 -2.31 16.69 -1.64
CA SER A 113 -1.14 17.32 -1.03
C SER A 113 -1.07 18.80 -1.45
N PRO A 114 -0.75 19.74 -0.55
CA PRO A 114 -0.76 21.17 -0.85
C PRO A 114 0.48 21.66 -1.62
N GLY A 115 1.59 20.93 -1.57
CA GLY A 115 2.87 21.39 -2.12
C GLY A 115 2.94 21.31 -3.64
N LYS A 116 3.34 22.38 -4.32
CA LYS A 116 3.55 22.39 -5.79
C LYS A 116 4.57 21.35 -6.28
N ARG A 117 5.49 20.92 -5.41
CA ARG A 117 6.49 19.88 -5.69
C ARG A 117 5.98 18.46 -5.40
N ASP A 118 4.83 18.33 -4.76
CA ASP A 118 4.20 17.05 -4.42
C ASP A 118 3.42 16.50 -5.61
N THR A 119 4.10 16.37 -6.75
CA THR A 119 3.54 15.84 -7.99
C THR A 119 4.13 14.48 -8.34
N VAL A 120 3.38 13.67 -9.07
CA VAL A 120 3.81 12.40 -9.66
C VAL A 120 3.63 12.49 -11.17
N ILE A 121 4.68 12.17 -11.91
CA ILE A 121 4.63 12.09 -13.37
C ILE A 121 4.31 10.64 -13.74
N ILE A 122 3.17 10.45 -14.42
CA ILE A 122 2.70 9.16 -14.90
C ILE A 122 2.82 9.14 -16.42
N LYS A 123 3.27 8.01 -16.96
CA LYS A 123 3.26 7.78 -18.40
C LYS A 123 1.93 7.14 -18.76
N GLU A 124 1.18 7.77 -19.63
CA GLU A 124 -0.07 7.23 -20.16
C GLU A 124 0.24 6.17 -21.23
N ASP A 125 -0.76 5.37 -21.59
CA ASP A 125 -0.62 4.29 -22.59
C ASP A 125 -0.23 4.83 -23.98
N ASP A 126 -0.61 6.07 -24.28
CA ASP A 126 -0.27 6.79 -25.52
C ASP A 126 1.20 7.29 -25.56
N GLY A 127 1.96 7.05 -24.48
CA GLY A 127 3.36 7.47 -24.34
C GLY A 127 3.54 8.92 -23.88
N SER A 128 2.46 9.68 -23.75
CA SER A 128 2.47 11.01 -23.13
C SER A 128 2.80 10.93 -21.63
N LYS A 129 3.28 12.03 -21.07
CA LYS A 129 3.51 12.18 -19.63
C LYS A 129 2.48 13.14 -19.05
N ALA A 130 1.68 12.66 -18.13
CA ALA A 130 0.74 13.46 -17.36
C ALA A 130 1.29 13.67 -15.94
N THR A 131 1.18 14.90 -15.44
CA THR A 131 1.62 15.27 -14.08
C THR A 131 0.40 15.39 -13.20
N TYR A 132 0.33 14.58 -12.15
CA TYR A 132 -0.76 14.58 -11.17
C TYR A 132 -0.26 15.06 -9.82
N GLN A 133 -1.08 15.82 -9.10
CA GLN A 133 -0.81 16.16 -7.71
C GLN A 133 -1.00 14.91 -6.84
N LYS A 134 -0.08 14.66 -5.89
CA LYS A 134 -0.21 13.55 -4.94
C LYS A 134 -1.49 13.72 -4.12
N ARG A 135 -2.17 12.61 -3.87
CA ARG A 135 -3.22 12.51 -2.85
C ARG A 135 -2.76 11.55 -1.78
N ILE A 136 -3.11 11.81 -0.52
CA ILE A 136 -2.74 10.97 0.62
C ILE A 136 -3.99 10.31 1.18
N LEU A 137 -3.94 8.99 1.35
CA LEU A 137 -5.01 8.26 2.03
C LEU A 137 -5.09 8.65 3.51
N PHE A 138 -6.31 8.85 4.02
CA PHE A 138 -6.52 9.05 5.46
C PHE A 138 -6.25 7.77 6.26
N ASN A 139 -6.85 6.68 5.79
CA ASN A 139 -6.81 5.37 6.42
C ASN A 139 -5.76 4.46 5.77
N ASN A 140 -5.48 3.31 6.41
CA ASN A 140 -4.65 2.31 5.77
C ASN A 140 -5.41 1.58 4.65
N LEU A 141 -4.71 0.84 3.79
CA LEU A 141 -5.33 0.14 2.66
C LEU A 141 -6.35 -0.94 3.07
N ARG A 142 -6.24 -1.48 4.29
CA ARG A 142 -7.18 -2.47 4.81
C ARG A 142 -8.51 -1.81 5.16
N GLU A 143 -8.46 -0.79 6.01
CA GLU A 143 -9.62 0.02 6.41
C GLU A 143 -10.31 0.64 5.20
N THR A 144 -9.53 1.21 4.27
CA THR A 144 -10.07 1.81 3.05
C THR A 144 -10.85 0.80 2.19
N TYR A 145 -10.42 -0.46 2.16
CA TYR A 145 -11.12 -1.53 1.47
C TYR A 145 -12.38 -1.98 2.21
N GLU A 146 -12.33 -2.03 3.54
CA GLU A 146 -13.49 -2.36 4.37
C GLU A 146 -14.59 -1.30 4.16
N LEU A 147 -14.25 0.00 4.18
CA LEU A 147 -15.16 1.10 3.82
C LEU A 147 -15.74 0.96 2.40
N PHE A 148 -14.90 0.64 1.41
CA PHE A 148 -15.37 0.44 0.03
C PHE A 148 -16.42 -0.67 -0.06
N LYS A 149 -16.24 -1.76 0.71
CA LYS A 149 -17.18 -2.88 0.76
C LYS A 149 -18.47 -2.54 1.48
N GLU A 150 -18.39 -1.76 2.55
CA GLU A 150 -19.57 -1.28 3.28
C GLU A 150 -20.46 -0.43 2.37
N GLU A 151 -19.87 0.48 1.59
CA GLU A 151 -20.62 1.37 0.70
C GLU A 151 -21.15 0.68 -0.56
N ASN A 152 -20.37 -0.21 -1.18
CA ASN A 152 -20.71 -0.82 -2.48
C ASN A 152 -21.28 -2.24 -2.35
N GLY A 153 -21.49 -2.71 -1.13
CA GLY A 153 -21.96 -4.06 -0.83
C GLY A 153 -20.95 -5.14 -1.19
N ASN A 154 -21.45 -6.37 -1.35
CA ASN A 154 -20.62 -7.57 -1.53
C ASN A 154 -20.07 -7.71 -2.96
N VAL A 155 -19.29 -6.72 -3.40
CA VAL A 155 -18.58 -6.74 -4.68
C VAL A 155 -17.54 -7.87 -4.66
N TYR A 156 -17.47 -8.65 -5.74
CA TYR A 156 -16.46 -9.70 -5.93
C TYR A 156 -15.09 -9.10 -6.30
N LEU A 157 -14.52 -8.32 -5.39
CA LEU A 157 -13.21 -7.71 -5.50
C LEU A 157 -12.37 -8.09 -4.29
N GLY A 158 -11.21 -8.69 -4.50
CA GLY A 158 -10.27 -9.02 -3.43
C GLY A 158 -9.44 -7.81 -3.00
N ARG A 159 -8.94 -7.84 -1.75
CA ARG A 159 -8.07 -6.78 -1.18
C ARG A 159 -6.86 -6.46 -2.06
N SER A 160 -6.18 -7.50 -2.57
CA SER A 160 -5.00 -7.33 -3.42
C SER A 160 -5.35 -6.63 -4.74
N SER A 161 -6.43 -7.06 -5.39
CA SER A 161 -6.90 -6.43 -6.62
C SER A 161 -7.35 -4.99 -6.40
N PHE A 162 -8.05 -4.70 -5.29
CA PHE A 162 -8.39 -3.33 -4.91
C PHE A 162 -7.14 -2.45 -4.75
N ALA A 163 -6.11 -2.95 -4.04
CA ALA A 163 -4.86 -2.23 -3.85
C ALA A 163 -4.06 -2.01 -5.15
N GLU A 164 -4.17 -2.92 -6.12
CA GLU A 164 -3.57 -2.79 -7.46
C GLU A 164 -4.29 -1.77 -8.34
N LEU A 165 -5.61 -1.61 -8.16
CA LEU A 165 -6.42 -0.61 -8.86
C LEU A 165 -6.26 0.81 -8.32
N ARG A 166 -5.50 0.98 -7.23
CA ARG A 166 -5.20 2.30 -6.67
C ARG A 166 -4.43 3.16 -7.68
N PRO A 167 -4.88 4.40 -7.95
CA PRO A 167 -4.15 5.31 -8.83
C PRO A 167 -2.73 5.56 -8.30
N PRO A 168 -1.69 5.60 -9.16
CA PRO A 168 -0.31 5.74 -8.70
C PRO A 168 -0.02 7.02 -7.92
N PHE A 169 -0.78 8.10 -8.19
CA PHE A 169 -0.66 9.38 -7.50
C PHE A 169 -1.41 9.44 -6.16
N VAL A 170 -2.22 8.43 -5.81
CA VAL A 170 -2.85 8.29 -4.49
C VAL A 170 -1.93 7.46 -3.61
N VAL A 171 -1.26 8.06 -2.64
CA VAL A 171 -0.18 7.49 -1.85
C VAL A 171 -0.66 7.13 -0.43
N PRO A 172 -0.28 5.96 0.12
CA PRO A 172 -0.58 5.62 1.51
C PRO A 172 0.13 6.56 2.49
N LYS A 173 -0.50 6.87 3.62
CA LYS A 173 0.08 7.70 4.69
C LYS A 173 1.46 7.22 5.15
N ALA A 174 1.70 5.91 5.15
CA ALA A 174 2.98 5.30 5.52
C ALA A 174 4.16 5.69 4.60
N ALA A 175 3.89 6.16 3.38
CA ALA A 175 4.92 6.63 2.45
C ALA A 175 5.24 8.12 2.59
N LEU A 176 4.58 8.84 3.50
CA LEU A 176 4.96 10.20 3.86
C LEU A 176 6.22 10.20 4.72
N THR A 177 7.09 11.19 4.47
CA THR A 177 8.30 11.45 5.25
C THR A 177 7.99 11.95 6.66
N HIS A 178 6.84 12.60 6.84
CA HIS A 178 6.38 13.14 8.12
C HIS A 178 5.15 12.34 8.58
N ARG A 179 5.24 11.71 9.77
CA ARG A 179 4.18 10.89 10.35
C ARG A 179 3.19 11.67 11.23
N ASN A 180 3.39 12.98 11.39
CA ASN A 180 2.68 13.79 12.39
C ASN A 180 1.48 14.53 11.76
N CYS A 181 0.41 14.76 12.53
CA CYS A 181 -0.69 15.63 12.07
C CYS A 181 -0.18 17.05 11.89
N LEU A 182 -0.57 17.70 10.79
CA LEU A 182 -0.39 19.15 10.56
C LEU A 182 -1.72 19.90 10.67
N CYS A 183 -2.71 19.29 11.31
CA CYS A 183 -4.02 19.88 11.50
C CYS A 183 -3.96 21.00 12.55
N VAL A 184 -4.79 22.03 12.35
CA VAL A 184 -4.89 23.21 13.22
C VAL A 184 -5.08 22.83 14.69
N TYR A 185 -5.90 21.82 14.98
CA TYR A 185 -6.13 21.32 16.34
C TYR A 185 -4.84 20.82 17.02
N HIS A 186 -4.08 19.95 16.36
CA HIS A 186 -2.84 19.41 16.91
C HIS A 186 -1.74 20.48 17.02
N GLU A 187 -1.65 21.39 16.03
CA GLU A 187 -0.64 22.44 16.07
C GLU A 187 -0.96 23.50 17.14
N ASN A 188 -2.23 23.88 17.31
CA ASN A 188 -2.63 24.87 18.30
C ASN A 188 -2.41 24.41 19.74
N ILE A 189 -2.74 23.16 20.07
CA ILE A 189 -2.45 22.63 21.40
C ILE A 189 -0.92 22.58 21.63
N CYS A 190 -0.12 22.23 20.63
CA CYS A 190 1.34 22.26 20.74
C CYS A 190 1.88 23.68 20.97
N LEU A 191 1.32 24.69 20.29
CA LEU A 191 1.70 26.09 20.49
C LEU A 191 1.31 26.60 21.90
N LEU A 192 0.14 26.19 22.39
CA LEU A 192 -0.31 26.53 23.73
C LEU A 192 0.60 25.91 24.79
N LEU A 193 0.89 24.61 24.70
CA LEU A 193 1.77 23.91 25.62
C LEU A 193 3.19 24.51 25.65
N LYS A 194 3.75 24.89 24.49
CA LYS A 194 5.04 25.61 24.42
C LYS A 194 5.03 26.93 25.19
N SER A 195 3.90 27.62 25.19
CA SER A 195 3.72 28.90 25.90
C SER A 195 3.58 28.67 27.41
N LEU A 196 2.88 27.60 27.81
CA LEU A 196 2.64 27.22 29.20
C LEU A 196 3.84 26.54 29.87
N HIS A 197 4.69 25.83 29.13
CA HIS A 197 5.76 24.99 29.67
C HIS A 197 6.72 25.72 30.63
N LYS A 198 6.93 27.02 30.43
CA LYS A 198 7.79 27.85 31.30
C LYS A 198 7.14 28.20 32.65
N TYR A 199 5.83 28.06 32.75
CA TYR A 199 5.03 28.48 33.88
C TYR A 199 4.40 27.31 34.65
N VAL A 200 4.48 26.10 34.11
CA VAL A 200 3.99 24.87 34.74
C VAL A 200 5.19 24.00 35.09
N GLY A 201 5.36 23.73 36.39
CA GLY A 201 6.39 22.83 36.91
C GLY A 201 6.24 21.37 36.43
N GLY A 202 7.21 20.52 36.73
CA GLY A 202 7.10 19.06 36.51
C GLY A 202 7.19 18.57 35.06
N GLN A 203 7.54 19.43 34.10
CA GLN A 203 7.69 19.11 32.67
C GLN A 203 6.46 18.52 31.97
N TYR A 204 5.27 18.59 32.59
CA TYR A 204 4.03 18.05 32.03
C TYR A 204 3.67 18.68 30.68
N CYS A 205 3.93 19.98 30.50
CA CYS A 205 3.66 20.70 29.25
C CYS A 205 4.81 20.68 28.23
N SER A 206 5.84 19.83 28.40
CA SER A 206 7.02 19.79 27.51
C SER A 206 6.72 19.32 26.09
N SER A 207 5.70 18.46 25.94
CA SER A 207 5.23 17.96 24.66
C SER A 207 3.77 17.54 24.77
N LEU A 208 3.08 17.42 23.64
CA LEU A 208 1.71 16.90 23.62
C LEU A 208 1.60 15.50 24.22
N LYS A 209 2.62 14.65 23.98
CA LYS A 209 2.67 13.31 24.55
C LYS A 209 2.78 13.37 26.08
N ALA A 210 3.75 14.13 26.60
CA ALA A 210 3.94 14.28 28.05
C ALA A 210 2.70 14.87 28.72
N PHE A 211 2.05 15.83 28.07
CA PHE A 211 0.82 16.44 28.56
C PHE A 211 -0.30 15.40 28.62
N THR A 212 -0.54 14.67 27.53
CA THR A 212 -1.57 13.62 27.50
C THR A 212 -1.30 12.54 28.55
N ASP A 213 -0.07 12.03 28.62
CA ASP A 213 0.34 11.02 29.60
C ASP A 213 0.18 11.51 31.05
N SER A 214 0.24 12.82 31.30
CA SER A 214 0.01 13.38 32.63
C SER A 214 -1.48 13.36 33.01
N LEU A 215 -2.39 13.51 32.04
CA LEU A 215 -3.82 13.64 32.27
C LEU A 215 -4.55 12.31 32.45
N VAL A 216 -4.01 11.21 31.93
CA VAL A 216 -4.70 9.91 31.92
C VAL A 216 -3.88 8.80 32.55
N CYS A 217 -4.55 7.77 33.09
CA CYS A 217 -3.87 6.55 33.53
C CYS A 217 -3.20 5.80 32.37
N SER A 218 -3.86 5.77 31.21
CA SER A 218 -3.38 5.09 30.01
C SER A 218 -3.96 5.71 28.75
N THR A 219 -3.10 6.01 27.77
CA THR A 219 -3.50 6.53 26.45
C THR A 219 -4.16 5.51 25.55
N ASN A 220 -4.13 4.22 25.94
CA ASN A 220 -4.82 3.14 25.22
C ASN A 220 -6.21 2.84 25.79
N ASN A 221 -6.58 3.45 26.93
CA ASN A 221 -7.89 3.25 27.54
C ASN A 221 -8.85 4.35 27.08
N GLU A 222 -9.96 3.95 26.46
CA GLU A 222 -10.95 4.85 25.90
C GLU A 222 -11.63 5.72 26.96
N GLU A 223 -12.08 5.14 28.08
CA GLU A 223 -12.73 5.85 29.18
C GLU A 223 -11.82 6.95 29.76
N CYS A 224 -10.51 6.70 29.86
CA CYS A 224 -9.54 7.70 30.28
C CYS A 224 -9.45 8.86 29.28
N MET A 225 -9.36 8.55 27.98
CA MET A 225 -9.24 9.55 26.92
C MET A 225 -10.53 10.38 26.71
N PHE A 226 -11.68 9.86 27.14
CA PHE A 226 -12.97 10.57 27.18
C PHE A 226 -13.30 11.20 28.54
N SER A 227 -12.32 11.29 29.46
CA SER A 227 -12.50 11.90 30.78
C SER A 227 -13.65 11.28 31.61
N SER A 228 -13.91 9.99 31.42
CA SER A 228 -14.94 9.23 32.15
C SER A 228 -14.34 8.29 33.22
N CYS A 229 -13.01 8.31 33.38
CA CYS A 229 -12.30 7.49 34.34
C CYS A 229 -12.16 8.22 35.69
N SER A 230 -12.68 7.61 36.75
CA SER A 230 -12.62 8.15 38.12
C SER A 230 -11.21 8.18 38.72
N LEU A 231 -10.25 7.43 38.17
CA LEU A 231 -8.89 7.36 38.70
C LEU A 231 -7.99 8.52 38.25
N CYS A 232 -8.31 9.15 37.11
CA CYS A 232 -7.53 10.26 36.57
C CYS A 232 -8.33 11.56 36.45
N GLU A 233 -9.50 11.65 37.09
CA GLU A 233 -10.36 12.83 37.10
C GLU A 233 -9.61 14.07 37.62
N ASP A 234 -8.82 13.89 38.69
CA ASP A 234 -8.11 14.98 39.36
C ASP A 234 -6.69 15.24 38.83
N PHE A 235 -6.18 14.41 37.89
CA PHE A 235 -4.80 14.52 37.40
C PHE A 235 -4.49 15.89 36.79
N PHE A 236 -5.46 16.53 36.15
CA PHE A 236 -5.27 17.89 35.63
C PHE A 236 -4.98 18.88 36.77
N ILE A 237 -5.73 18.80 37.86
CA ILE A 237 -5.59 19.71 38.99
C ILE A 237 -4.23 19.49 39.65
N GLU A 238 -3.94 18.24 40.04
CA GLU A 238 -2.74 17.85 40.76
C GLU A 238 -1.46 18.15 39.96
N LYS A 239 -1.45 17.83 38.66
CA LYS A 239 -0.22 17.91 37.86
C LYS A 239 -0.08 19.24 37.13
N ILE A 240 -1.18 19.86 36.69
CA ILE A 240 -1.10 21.09 35.90
C ILE A 240 -1.44 22.30 36.76
N GLN A 241 -2.62 22.35 37.36
CA GLN A 241 -3.14 23.55 38.01
C GLN A 241 -2.35 23.93 39.26
N GLU A 242 -2.01 22.96 40.10
CA GLU A 242 -1.25 23.20 41.34
C GLU A 242 0.22 23.54 41.09
N ASN A 243 0.75 23.16 39.92
CA ASN A 243 2.15 23.41 39.55
C ASN A 243 2.36 24.72 38.78
N VAL A 244 1.35 25.60 38.70
CA VAL A 244 1.47 26.90 38.03
C VAL A 244 2.27 27.87 38.91
N SER A 245 3.40 28.34 38.39
CA SER A 245 4.43 29.05 39.16
C SER A 245 4.02 30.45 39.65
N ASN A 246 2.89 31.03 39.21
CA ASN A 246 2.29 32.25 39.76
C ASN A 246 0.92 32.57 39.12
N GLY A 247 -0.13 32.76 39.93
CA GLY A 247 -1.51 33.02 39.48
C GLY A 247 -1.81 34.40 38.87
N LYS A 248 -0.81 35.29 38.73
CA LYS A 248 -0.94 36.63 38.11
C LYS A 248 -0.09 36.79 36.84
N THR A 249 0.25 35.69 36.18
CA THR A 249 1.12 35.72 35.01
C THR A 249 0.31 36.00 33.75
N LYS A 250 0.65 37.06 33.02
CA LYS A 250 0.12 37.28 31.66
C LYS A 250 0.90 36.40 30.69
N ILE A 251 0.20 35.53 29.97
CA ILE A 251 0.80 34.61 29.00
C ILE A 251 0.31 35.03 27.63
N THR A 252 1.25 35.27 26.71
CA THR A 252 0.96 35.42 25.29
C THR A 252 1.17 34.10 24.58
N TRP A 253 0.24 33.69 23.73
CA TRP A 253 0.38 32.47 22.94
C TRP A 253 0.04 32.72 21.48
N SER A 254 0.41 31.79 20.62
CA SER A 254 0.00 31.83 19.21
C SER A 254 -0.95 30.69 18.90
N GLN A 255 -1.86 30.93 17.95
CA GLN A 255 -2.72 29.89 17.39
C GLN A 255 -2.94 30.13 15.90
N TRP A 256 -3.09 29.05 15.15
CA TRP A 256 -3.57 29.06 13.77
C TRP A 256 -5.09 29.19 13.76
N MET A 257 -5.61 30.11 12.95
CA MET A 257 -7.03 30.27 12.67
C MET A 257 -7.27 30.14 11.17
N ASN A 258 -8.41 29.58 10.78
CA ASN A 258 -8.81 29.51 9.38
C ASN A 258 -9.58 30.77 9.03
N GLU A 259 -8.96 31.67 8.26
CA GLU A 259 -9.61 32.85 7.71
C GLU A 259 -9.69 32.70 6.18
N ASN A 260 -10.91 32.72 5.64
CA ASN A 260 -11.16 32.59 4.20
C ASN A 260 -10.53 31.33 3.56
N GLY A 261 -10.50 30.21 4.29
CA GLY A 261 -9.92 28.95 3.80
C GLY A 261 -8.39 28.90 3.79
N ARG A 262 -7.72 29.90 4.39
CA ARG A 262 -6.26 29.88 4.63
C ARG A 262 -5.98 29.89 6.13
N ALA A 263 -4.99 29.11 6.54
CA ALA A 263 -4.54 29.09 7.92
C ALA A 263 -3.59 30.28 8.16
N GLU A 264 -3.96 31.17 9.08
CA GLU A 264 -3.18 32.32 9.51
C GLU A 264 -2.82 32.20 10.98
N LYS A 265 -1.58 32.54 11.35
CA LYS A 265 -1.10 32.48 12.73
C LYS A 265 -1.34 33.82 13.40
N LYS A 266 -2.14 33.84 14.47
CA LYS A 266 -2.38 35.02 15.31
C LYS A 266 -1.80 34.85 16.71
N VAL A 267 -1.48 35.97 17.34
CA VAL A 267 -0.95 36.05 18.70
C VAL A 267 -2.03 36.65 19.60
N PHE A 268 -2.22 36.05 20.77
CA PHE A 268 -3.17 36.44 21.80
C PHE A 268 -2.42 36.68 23.11
#